data_AF-A0A3D5VH27-F1
#
_entry.id   AF-A0A3D5VH27-F1
#
_cell.length_a   1.000
_cell.length_b   1.000
_cell.length_c   1.000
_cell.angle_alpha   90.00
_cell.angle_beta   90.00
_cell.angle_gamma   90.00
#
_symmetry.space_group_name_H-M   'P 1'
#
loop_
_entity.id
_entity.type
_entity.pdbx_description
1 polymer ?
#
loop_
_entity_poly.entity_id
_entity_poly.type
_entity_poly.pdbx_seq_one_letter_code
_entity_poly.pdbx_strand_id
1 'polypeptide(L)' 'FVNDSPLAEEYIECEITEDYGPIIIEEGWLFVLGDNRHPGASMDSRSFGPIKLSSILGRADFVVLPSPHKVD' A
#
# COMPACT_ATOMS: atom_id res chain seq x y z
N PHE A 1 5.79 9.93 2.15
CA PHE A 1 5.11 11.06 2.83
C PHE A 1 3.62 10.94 2.57
N VAL A 2 2.79 11.35 3.53
CA VAL A 2 1.33 11.50 3.37
C VAL A 2 0.96 12.88 3.88
N ASN A 3 0.41 13.75 3.02
CA ASN A 3 0.14 15.16 3.33
C ASN A 3 1.36 15.86 3.97
N ASP A 4 2.49 15.80 3.27
CA ASP A 4 3.79 16.36 3.69
C ASP A 4 4.39 15.81 5.00
N SER A 5 3.73 14.84 5.62
CA SER A 5 4.24 14.18 6.83
C SER A 5 4.98 12.89 6.46
N PRO A 6 6.21 12.66 6.94
CA PRO A 6 6.88 11.38 6.77
C PRO A 6 6.08 10.29 7.50
N LEU A 7 5.95 9.13 6.88
CA LEU A 7 5.26 7.98 7.45
C LEU A 7 6.27 6.83 7.51
N ALA A 8 6.48 6.27 8.70
CA ALA A 8 7.26 5.05 8.86
C ALA A 8 6.38 3.85 8.48
N GLU A 9 6.88 3.01 7.59
CA GLU A 9 6.23 1.76 7.17
C GLU A 9 7.05 0.59 7.72
N GLU A 10 6.77 0.11 8.94
CA GLU A 10 7.54 -0.99 9.56
C GLU A 10 7.25 -2.36 8.92
N TYR A 11 6.20 -2.46 8.11
CA TYR A 11 5.77 -3.69 7.43
C TYR A 11 6.48 -3.94 6.09
N ILE A 12 7.31 -3.01 5.60
CA ILE A 12 8.11 -3.22 4.39
C ILE A 12 9.56 -3.56 4.74
N GLU A 13 10.16 -4.46 3.96
CA GLU A 13 11.55 -4.91 4.16
C GLU A 13 12.44 -4.48 2.98
N CYS A 14 12.36 -3.21 2.57
CA CYS A 14 13.20 -2.72 1.48
C CYS A 14 13.45 -1.21 1.56
N GLU A 15 14.60 -0.79 1.05
CA GLU A 15 14.86 0.63 0.81
C GLU A 15 14.00 1.13 -0.36
N ILE A 16 13.32 2.25 -0.15
CA ILE A 16 12.56 2.93 -1.20
C ILE A 16 13.53 3.73 -2.05
N THR A 17 13.78 3.27 -3.28
CA THR A 17 14.76 3.89 -4.19
C THR A 17 14.14 4.83 -5.22
N GLU A 18 12.81 4.85 -5.33
CA GLU A 18 12.09 5.63 -6.33
C GLU A 18 11.05 6.53 -5.66
N ASP A 19 10.98 7.78 -6.14
CA ASP A 19 9.93 8.72 -5.76
C ASP A 19 8.76 8.59 -6.74
N TYR A 20 7.58 8.29 -6.21
CA TYR A 20 6.33 8.37 -6.94
C TYR A 20 5.63 9.60 -6.40
N GLY A 21 5.83 10.72 -7.11
CA GLY A 21 5.55 12.08 -6.65
C GLY A 21 4.15 12.30 -6.06
N PRO A 22 3.85 13.51 -5.57
CA PRO A 22 2.60 13.73 -4.86
C PRO A 22 1.40 13.47 -5.78
N ILE A 23 0.47 12.64 -5.31
CA ILE A 23 -0.82 12.40 -5.94
C ILE A 23 -1.93 12.89 -5.01
N ILE A 24 -2.87 13.65 -5.56
CA ILE A 24 -4.08 14.05 -4.83
C ILE A 24 -5.13 12.96 -5.08
N ILE A 25 -5.62 12.37 -4.00
CA ILE A 25 -6.66 11.32 -4.05
C ILE A 25 -8.02 11.97 -3.79
N GLU A 26 -8.94 11.77 -4.72
CA GLU A 26 -10.32 12.24 -4.59
C GLU A 26 -11.09 11.43 -3.55
N GLU A 27 -12.14 12.04 -3.01
CA GLU A 27 -13.06 11.37 -2.09
C GLU A 27 -13.61 10.06 -2.70
N GLY A 28 -13.59 8.98 -1.92
CA GLY A 28 -14.03 7.65 -2.36
C GLY A 28 -13.04 6.88 -3.25
N TRP A 29 -11.81 7.37 -3.41
CA TRP A 29 -10.71 6.67 -4.06
C TRP A 29 -9.60 6.32 -3.08
N LEU A 30 -8.80 5.32 -3.44
CA LEU A 30 -7.69 4.81 -2.65
C LEU A 30 -6.46 4.64 -3.55
N PHE A 31 -5.30 5.01 -3.04
CA PHE A 31 -4.02 4.62 -3.62
C PHE A 31 -3.46 3.46 -2.80
N VAL A 32 -3.27 2.30 -3.44
CA VAL A 32 -2.87 1.07 -2.75
C VAL A 32 -1.50 0.60 -3.21
N LEU A 33 -0.73 0.04 -2.28
CA LEU A 33 0.61 -0.47 -2.52
C LEU A 33 0.71 -1.87 -1.91
N GLY A 34 1.36 -2.80 -2.61
CA GLY A 34 1.74 -4.08 -2.02
C GLY A 34 3.01 -3.94 -1.19
N ASP A 35 3.16 -4.73 -0.12
CA ASP A 35 4.33 -4.64 0.78
C ASP A 35 5.65 -5.02 0.09
N ASN A 36 5.59 -5.90 -0.91
CA ASN A 36 6.74 -6.25 -1.74
C ASN A 36 7.06 -5.13 -2.75
N ARG A 37 7.78 -4.09 -2.30
CA ARG A 37 8.08 -2.90 -3.12
C ARG A 37 9.27 -3.06 -4.07
N HIS A 38 9.90 -4.23 -4.16
CA HIS A 38 10.98 -4.46 -5.12
C HIS A 38 10.53 -4.16 -6.57
N PRO A 39 11.43 -3.69 -7.45
CA PRO A 39 11.09 -3.35 -8.82
C PRO A 39 10.36 -4.50 -9.55
N GLY A 40 9.14 -4.24 -10.01
CA GLY A 40 8.30 -5.22 -10.72
C GLY A 40 7.66 -6.31 -9.84
N ALA A 41 7.85 -6.29 -8.51
CA ALA A 41 7.35 -7.33 -7.62
C ALA A 41 5.89 -7.13 -7.17
N SER A 42 5.40 -5.89 -7.20
CA SER A 42 4.00 -5.54 -6.93
C SER A 42 3.43 -4.74 -8.09
N MET A 43 2.37 -5.26 -8.70
CA MET A 43 1.53 -4.51 -9.63
C MET A 43 0.42 -3.86 -8.82
N ASP A 44 0.60 -2.58 -8.48
CA ASP A 44 -0.28 -1.80 -7.61
C ASP A 44 -0.60 -0.42 -8.19
N SER A 45 -1.10 0.53 -7.38
CA SER A 45 -1.53 1.84 -7.87
C SER A 45 -0.41 2.65 -8.55
N ARG A 46 0.87 2.32 -8.33
CA ARG A 46 1.97 2.90 -9.10
C ARG A 46 1.88 2.57 -10.60
N SER A 47 1.31 1.41 -10.92
CA SER A 47 1.17 0.88 -12.29
C SER A 47 -0.19 1.21 -12.90
N PHE A 48 -1.29 1.06 -12.15
CA PHE A 48 -2.66 1.18 -12.68
C PHE A 48 -3.46 2.38 -12.13
N GLY A 49 -2.88 3.16 -11.22
CA GLY A 49 -3.55 4.31 -10.60
C GLY A 49 -4.44 3.97 -9.40
N PRO A 50 -5.16 4.96 -8.86
CA PRO A 50 -6.08 4.77 -7.73
C PRO A 50 -7.26 3.84 -8.06
N ILE A 51 -7.82 3.21 -7.03
CA ILE A 51 -9.03 2.36 -7.12
C ILE A 51 -10.18 2.98 -6.34
N LYS A 52 -11.43 2.64 -6.69
CA LYS A 52 -12.60 3.09 -5.94
C LYS A 52 -12.71 2.34 -4.62
N LEU A 53 -13.04 3.04 -3.53
CA LEU A 53 -13.36 2.41 -2.24
C LEU A 53 -14.47 1.36 -2.37
N SER A 54 -15.45 1.59 -3.24
CA SER A 54 -16.55 0.65 -3.51
C SER A 54 -16.11 -0.67 -4.17
N SER A 55 -14.88 -0.76 -4.66
CA SER A 55 -14.31 -2.01 -5.19
C SER A 55 -13.78 -2.93 -4.09
N ILE A 56 -13.63 -2.43 -2.85
CA ILE A 56 -13.11 -3.19 -1.72
C ILE A 56 -14.19 -4.11 -1.16
N LEU A 57 -13.92 -5.42 -1.17
CA LEU A 57 -14.84 -6.43 -0.62
C LEU A 57 -14.68 -6.61 0.90
N GLY A 58 -13.49 -6.33 1.45
CA GLY A 58 -13.20 -6.52 2.87
C GLY A 58 -11.74 -6.21 3.21
N ARG A 59 -11.38 -6.46 4.48
CA ARG A 59 -10.03 -6.28 5.03
C ARG A 59 -9.45 -7.62 5.46
N ALA A 60 -8.15 -7.81 5.26
CA ALA A 60 -7.44 -8.94 5.84
C ALA A 60 -7.06 -8.61 7.30
N ASP A 61 -7.66 -9.33 8.26
CA ASP A 61 -7.41 -9.12 9.69
C ASP A 61 -6.36 -10.07 10.28
N PHE A 62 -6.01 -11.15 9.58
CA PHE A 62 -5.12 -12.20 10.08
C PHE A 62 -4.16 -12.70 9.01
N VAL A 63 -2.91 -12.92 9.41
CA VAL A 63 -1.92 -13.69 8.66
C VAL A 63 -1.88 -15.08 9.28
N VAL A 64 -2.31 -16.09 8.54
CA VAL A 64 -2.42 -17.47 9.07
C VAL A 64 -1.08 -18.22 8.99
N LEU A 65 -0.26 -17.92 7.99
CA LEU A 65 1.04 -18.56 7.74
C LEU A 65 2.12 -17.50 7.50
N PRO A 66 3.39 -17.74 7.87
CA PRO A 66 3.91 -18.98 8.49
C PRO A 66 3.60 -19.12 9.98
N SER A 67 3.18 -18.05 10.66
CA SER A 67 2.73 -18.08 12.06
C SER A 67 1.43 -17.28 12.20
N PRO A 68 0.35 -17.85 12.78
CA PRO A 68 -0.90 -17.14 12.99
C PRO A 68 -0.71 -15.89 13.85
N HIS A 69 -1.05 -14.73 13.31
CA HIS A 69 -1.12 -13.49 14.08
C HIS A 69 -2.17 -12.55 13.48
N LYS A 70 -2.68 -11.66 14.34
CA LYS A 70 -3.56 -10.57 13.94
C LYS A 70 -2.71 -9.48 13.30
N VAL A 71 -3.24 -8.86 12.25
CA VAL A 71 -2.71 -7.61 11.71
C VAL A 71 -3.24 -6.49 12.61
N ASP A 72 -2.33 -5.76 13.26
CA ASP A 72 -2.70 -4.67 14.19
C ASP A 72 -3.07 -3.37 13.47
#